data_AF-A0A2J8Q5B3-F1
#
_entry.id   AF-A0A2J8Q5B3-F1
#
_cell.length_a   1.000
_cell.length_b   1.000
_cell.length_c   1.000
_cell.angle_alpha   90.00
_cell.angle_beta   90.00
_cell.angle_gamma   90.00
#
_symmetry.space_group_name_H-M   'P 1'
#
loop_
_entity.id
_entity.type
_entity.pdbx_description
1 polymer ?
#
loop_
_entity_poly.entity_id
_entity_poly.type
_entity_poly.pdbx_seq_one_letter_code
_entity_poly.pdbx_strand_id
1 'polypeptide(L)' 'ILLGVTCGLKTILTLTGVSTLGDVKNNQESDCVSKKKMVPDFYVDSIADLLPALQG' A
#
# COMPACT_ATOMS: atom_id res chain seq x y z
N ILE A 1 1.62 -3.67 4.91
CA ILE A 1 0.92 -4.26 3.75
C ILE A 1 0.58 -5.74 3.96
N LEU A 2 1.57 -6.63 4.16
CA LEU A 2 1.36 -8.10 4.27
C LEU A 2 0.22 -8.54 5.20
N LEU A 3 0.12 -7.95 6.40
CA LEU A 3 -0.96 -8.25 7.35
C LEU A 3 -2.34 -8.06 6.71
N GLY A 4 -2.60 -6.87 6.14
CA GLY A 4 -3.89 -6.55 5.52
C GLY A 4 -4.25 -7.50 4.39
N VAL A 5 -3.29 -7.77 3.49
CA VAL A 5 -3.47 -8.73 2.39
C VAL A 5 -3.77 -10.15 2.90
N THR A 6 -3.07 -10.59 3.94
CA THR A 6 -3.27 -11.93 4.53
C THR A 6 -4.62 -12.06 5.22
N CYS A 7 -5.15 -10.96 5.75
CA CYS A 7 -6.49 -10.89 6.34
C CYS A 7 -7.60 -10.61 5.32
N GLY A 8 -7.29 -10.50 4.01
CA GLY A 8 -8.28 -10.19 2.97
C GLY A 8 -8.83 -8.76 3.04
N LEU A 9 -8.11 -7.84 3.68
CA LEU A 9 -8.47 -6.43 3.78
C LEU A 9 -7.91 -5.64 2.60
N LYS A 10 -8.61 -4.57 2.20
CA LYS A 10 -8.03 -3.57 1.31
C LYS A 10 -6.89 -2.84 2.00
N THR A 11 -5.82 -2.58 1.27
CA THR A 11 -4.59 -1.99 1.78
C THR A 11 -4.30 -0.65 1.11
N ILE A 12 -3.93 0.33 1.92
CA ILE A 12 -3.49 1.64 1.46
C ILE A 12 -2.06 1.84 1.97
N LEU A 13 -1.15 2.20 1.06
CA LEU A 13 0.20 2.63 1.40
C LEU A 13 0.24 4.15 1.59
N THR A 14 0.83 4.61 2.69
CA THR A 14 1.13 6.03 2.92
C THR A 14 2.61 6.28 2.65
N LEU A 15 2.92 7.37 1.93
CA LEU A 15 4.28 7.68 1.49
C LEU A 15 5.11 8.48 2.49
N THR A 16 4.54 8.80 3.66
CA THR A 16 5.27 9.37 4.80
C THR A 16 6.03 8.32 5.64
N GLY A 17 5.92 7.03 5.30
CA GLY A 17 6.52 5.92 6.03
C GLY A 17 7.87 5.47 5.46
N VAL A 18 8.22 4.19 5.70
CA VAL A 18 9.48 3.59 5.25
C VAL A 18 9.44 3.16 3.78
N SER A 19 8.27 2.75 3.28
CA SER A 19 8.12 2.19 1.94
C SER A 19 7.84 3.27 0.90
N THR A 20 8.38 3.09 -0.31
CA THR A 20 8.26 4.04 -1.42
C THR A 20 7.47 3.45 -2.59
N LEU A 21 7.06 4.31 -3.54
CA LEU A 21 6.45 3.84 -4.80
C LEU A 21 7.44 3.00 -5.65
N GLY A 22 8.74 3.26 -5.53
CA GLY A 22 9.77 2.44 -6.17
C GLY A 22 9.76 1.00 -5.66
N ASP A 23 9.62 0.81 -4.34
CA ASP A 23 9.50 -0.52 -3.74
C ASP A 23 8.26 -1.26 -4.23
N VAL A 24 7.13 -0.55 -4.33
CA VAL A 24 5.87 -1.11 -4.86
C VAL A 24 6.04 -1.56 -6.30
N LYS A 25 6.65 -0.72 -7.15
CA LYS A 25 6.89 -1.07 -8.56
C LYS A 25 7.80 -2.28 -8.69
N ASN A 26 8.92 -2.32 -7.95
CA ASN A 26 9.83 -3.46 -7.91
C ASN A 26 9.14 -4.75 -7.45
N ASN A 27 8.21 -4.64 -6.49
CA ASN A 27 7.43 -5.77 -6.00
C ASN A 27 6.40 -6.26 -7.01
N GLN A 28 5.80 -5.35 -7.78
CA GLN A 28 4.82 -5.64 -8.83
C GLN A 28 5.47 -6.35 -10.04
N GLU A 29 6.66 -5.89 -10.44
CA GLU A 29 7.43 -6.43 -11.56
C GLU A 29 8.17 -7.74 -11.21
N SER A 30 8.32 -8.05 -9.93
CA SER A 30 9.02 -9.24 -9.47
C SER A 30 8.23 -10.54 -9.70
N ASP A 31 8.90 -11.61 -10.15
CA ASP A 31 8.30 -12.95 -10.29
C ASP A 31 8.02 -13.68 -8.96
N CYS A 32 8.61 -13.22 -7.85
CA CYS A 32 8.37 -13.82 -6.54
C CYS A 32 6.95 -13.51 -6.04
N VAL A 33 6.17 -14.57 -5.81
CA VAL A 33 4.79 -14.47 -5.27
C VAL A 33 4.73 -13.67 -3.97
N SER A 34 5.70 -13.86 -3.07
CA SER A 34 5.75 -13.12 -1.80
C SER A 34 5.96 -11.62 -1.99
N LYS A 35 6.71 -11.21 -3.02
CA LYS A 35 6.87 -9.79 -3.36
C LYS A 35 5.61 -9.22 -4.00
N LYS A 36 4.94 -9.98 -4.88
CA LYS A 36 3.64 -9.55 -5.45
C LYS A 36 2.58 -9.31 -4.37
N LYS A 37 2.61 -10.05 -3.26
CA LYS A 37 1.74 -9.82 -2.08
C LYS A 37 2.03 -8.53 -1.30
N MET A 38 3.12 -7.83 -1.60
CA MET A 38 3.48 -6.56 -0.97
C MET A 38 3.02 -5.35 -1.78
N VAL A 39 2.30 -5.56 -2.89
CA VAL A 39 1.69 -4.48 -3.68
C VAL A 39 0.38 -4.06 -3.00
N PRO A 40 0.23 -2.80 -2.57
CA PRO A 40 -1.01 -2.29 -1.97
C PRO A 40 -2.10 -2.05 -3.02
N ASP A 41 -3.37 -2.01 -2.60
CA ASP A 41 -4.49 -1.69 -3.49
C ASP A 41 -4.51 -0.21 -3.91
N PHE A 42 -4.12 0.68 -2.99
CA PHE A 42 -4.04 2.12 -3.20
C PHE A 42 -2.80 2.70 -2.53
N TYR A 43 -2.46 3.93 -2.89
CA TYR A 43 -1.47 4.72 -2.17
C TYR A 43 -1.94 6.17 -2.04
N VAL A 44 -1.48 6.84 -0.98
CA VAL A 44 -1.69 8.27 -0.72
C VAL A 44 -0.39 8.87 -0.18
N ASP A 45 -0.20 10.18 -0.36
CA ASP A 45 1.00 10.83 0.16
C ASP A 45 1.01 10.77 1.69
N SER A 46 -0.10 11.13 2.33
CA SER A 46 -0.27 11.13 3.79
C SER A 46 -1.64 10.60 4.22
N ILE A 47 -1.72 10.13 5.48
CA ILE A 47 -3.01 9.82 6.12
C ILE A 47 -3.93 11.05 6.13
N ALA A 48 -3.36 12.26 6.21
CA ALA A 48 -4.11 13.51 6.20
C ALA A 48 -5.00 13.65 4.95
N ASP A 49 -4.57 13.08 3.82
CA ASP A 49 -5.32 13.16 2.55
C ASP A 49 -6.61 12.34 2.56
N LEU A 50 -6.76 11.43 3.53
CA LEU A 50 -7.98 10.66 3.75
C LEU A 50 -9.02 11.39 4.60
N LEU A 51 -8.60 12.39 5.40
CA LEU A 51 -9.47 13.09 6.35
C LEU A 51 -10.65 13.79 5.67
N PRO A 52 -10.49 14.50 4.52
CA PRO A 52 -11.62 15.14 3.85
C PRO A 52 -12.70 14.14 3.41
N ALA A 53 -12.32 12.91 3.07
CA ALA A 53 -13.27 11.87 2.66
C ALA A 53 -14.04 11.25 3.84
N LEU A 54 -13.62 11.50 5.08
CA LEU A 54 -14.24 11.01 6.32
C LEU A 54 -15.10 12.07 7.01
N GLN A 55 -14.99 13.33 6.57
CA GLN A 55 -15.82 14.44 7.03
C GLN A 55 -17.14 14.40 6.26
N GLY A 56 -18.07 13.59 6.76
CA GLY A 56 -19.45 13.51 6.27
C GLY A 56 -20.27 14.77 6.58
#